data_AF-A0A4Q4NI38-F1
#
_entry.id   AF-A0A4Q4NI38-F1
#
_cell.length_a   1.000
_cell.length_b   1.000
_cell.length_c   1.000
_cell.angle_alpha   90.00
_cell.angle_beta   90.00
_cell.angle_gamma   90.00
#
_symmetry.space_group_name_H-M   'P 1'
#
loop_
_entity.id
_entity.type
_entity.pdbx_description
1 polymer ?
#
loop_
_entity_poly.entity_id
_entity_poly.type
_entity_poly.pdbx_seq_one_letter_code
_entity_poly.pdbx_strand_id
1 'polypeptide(L)'
;MNSTLVHGWVASPNERGTIDIVWSCIVTIVLCSWSVLFLNVPDKYDFRSYLATKLSWVAFTIFFPEILASFAQVQYLSARYSVSAFTKLGYHDWSMTHAFFADMGGFMLDPPDYPPFPVNAHQIHYLVEHGFIDFPSIQRDTIQDRNKADAFVRILTSIQILWFALQCIGRAIQHLNVSMLELDVVAIVLCTFPTFYFWFHKPLDVDTTVTLYLEGSLELRDVLVLAEGVAKRPFELTPLDFINPPPDPYQILDPIMWGLEHLLRLGTNSAHVPITRFKNTSRMNPGKVTVSEWAISTGISLTFICIHFIAWDFNFPSPLERDFSRSAFVLLLGSGFTFGNLWFLTIWQLPNLCRRLGVTAS
;
A
#
# COMPACT_ATOMS: atom_id res chain seq x y z
N MET A 1 -35.49 7.66 32.20
CA MET A 1 -34.41 6.97 32.94
C MET A 1 -33.22 7.91 32.95
N ASN A 2 -32.87 8.46 34.11
CA ASN A 2 -31.65 9.26 34.26
C ASN A 2 -30.45 8.32 34.14
N SER A 3 -29.87 8.22 32.95
CA SER A 3 -28.55 7.64 32.77
C SER A 3 -27.56 8.54 33.49
N THR A 4 -27.13 8.15 34.69
CA THR A 4 -25.98 8.75 35.36
C THR A 4 -24.78 8.52 34.44
N LEU A 5 -24.42 9.54 33.66
CA LEU A 5 -23.18 9.57 32.90
C LEU A 5 -22.04 9.38 33.90
N VAL A 6 -21.36 8.24 33.80
CA VAL A 6 -20.16 7.99 34.59
C VAL A 6 -19.05 8.83 33.95
N HIS A 7 -18.60 9.84 34.69
CA HIS A 7 -17.52 10.72 34.27
C HIS A 7 -16.21 10.27 34.91
N GLY A 8 -15.17 10.09 34.08
CA GLY A 8 -13.82 9.78 34.54
C GLY A 8 -13.46 8.30 34.51
N TRP A 9 -12.44 7.94 35.28
CA TRP A 9 -11.88 6.59 35.31
C TRP A 9 -12.82 5.58 35.98
N VAL A 10 -13.03 4.45 35.32
CA VAL A 10 -13.81 3.30 35.84
C VAL A 10 -12.86 2.13 36.07
N ALA A 11 -12.85 1.60 37.29
CA ALA A 11 -12.01 0.45 37.66
C ALA A 11 -12.74 -0.88 37.38
N SER A 12 -12.03 -1.82 36.79
CA SER A 12 -12.42 -3.24 36.68
C SER A 12 -12.39 -3.91 38.08
N PRO A 13 -13.09 -5.03 38.35
CA PRO A 13 -13.75 -5.94 37.40
C PRO A 13 -15.28 -5.87 37.36
N ASN A 14 -15.91 -5.12 38.26
CA ASN A 14 -17.37 -5.12 38.41
C ASN A 14 -18.10 -4.53 37.20
N GLU A 15 -17.44 -3.58 36.52
CA GLU A 15 -17.87 -3.01 35.26
C GLU A 15 -16.70 -3.05 34.27
N ARG A 16 -16.98 -2.78 32.99
CA ARG A 16 -15.94 -2.68 31.97
C ARG A 16 -15.05 -1.47 32.28
N GLY A 17 -13.81 -1.72 32.71
CA GLY A 17 -12.91 -0.67 33.15
C GLY A 17 -12.33 0.14 31.99
N THR A 18 -11.95 1.38 32.29
CA THR A 18 -11.29 2.28 31.34
C THR A 18 -9.99 1.68 30.81
N ILE A 19 -9.21 1.01 31.68
CA ILE A 19 -7.97 0.35 31.28
C ILE A 19 -8.20 -0.81 30.31
N ASP A 20 -9.28 -1.59 30.48
CA ASP A 20 -9.58 -2.73 29.61
C ASP A 20 -9.88 -2.25 28.18
N ILE A 21 -10.61 -1.13 28.06
CA ILE A 21 -10.91 -0.48 26.78
C ILE A 21 -9.61 0.01 26.14
N VAL A 22 -8.84 0.83 26.86
CA VAL A 22 -7.60 1.42 26.35
C VAL A 22 -6.62 0.34 25.92
N TRP A 23 -6.41 -0.68 26.76
CA TRP A 23 -5.49 -1.78 26.46
C TRP A 23 -5.95 -2.58 25.25
N SER A 24 -7.23 -2.95 25.18
CA SER A 24 -7.78 -3.66 24.03
C SER A 24 -7.64 -2.88 22.73
N CYS A 25 -7.87 -1.56 22.76
CA CYS A 25 -7.70 -0.70 21.60
C CYS A 25 -6.24 -0.59 21.18
N ILE A 26 -5.31 -0.34 22.11
CA ILE A 26 -3.87 -0.23 21.82
C ILE A 26 -3.34 -1.53 21.21
N VAL A 27 -3.67 -2.68 21.82
CA VAL A 27 -3.25 -3.99 21.30
C VAL A 27 -3.77 -4.19 19.88
N THR A 28 -5.04 -3.86 19.63
CA THR A 28 -5.65 -4.01 18.30
C THR A 28 -5.00 -3.07 17.28
N ILE A 29 -4.76 -1.80 17.63
CA ILE A 29 -4.07 -0.83 16.76
C ILE A 29 -2.66 -1.33 16.40
N VAL A 30 -1.88 -1.79 17.39
CA VAL A 30 -0.52 -2.29 17.16
C VAL A 30 -0.55 -3.52 16.26
N LEU A 31 -1.46 -4.46 16.50
CA LEU A 31 -1.58 -5.66 15.67
C LEU A 31 -1.99 -5.32 14.23
N CYS A 32 -3.00 -4.47 14.02
CA CYS A 32 -3.43 -4.04 12.69
C CYS A 32 -2.31 -3.32 11.95
N SER A 33 -1.69 -2.34 12.58
CA SER A 33 -0.70 -1.47 11.92
C SER A 33 0.65 -2.14 11.69
N TRP A 34 1.06 -3.08 12.55
CA TRP A 34 2.32 -3.80 12.38
C TRP A 34 2.22 -4.97 11.40
N SER A 35 1.21 -5.83 11.58
CA SER A 35 1.14 -7.10 10.84
C SER A 35 0.70 -6.96 9.39
N VAL A 36 0.09 -5.82 9.04
CA VAL A 36 -0.36 -5.53 7.68
C VAL A 36 0.77 -5.05 6.76
N LEU A 37 1.95 -4.71 7.29
CA LEU A 37 3.02 -4.08 6.53
C LEU A 37 3.96 -5.10 5.89
N PHE A 38 4.00 -5.08 4.55
CA PHE A 38 4.90 -5.87 3.72
C PHE A 38 5.86 -4.91 3.00
N LEU A 39 6.99 -4.60 3.63
CA LEU A 39 7.99 -3.66 3.12
C LEU A 39 8.83 -4.29 1.99
N ASN A 40 9.29 -3.45 1.07
CA ASN A 40 10.14 -3.83 -0.06
C ASN A 40 11.54 -4.26 0.41
N VAL A 41 12.27 -4.95 -0.49
CA VAL A 41 13.57 -5.55 -0.17
C VAL A 41 14.60 -4.47 0.18
N PRO A 42 15.29 -4.55 1.33
CA PRO A 42 16.34 -3.60 1.68
C PRO A 42 17.63 -3.89 0.87
N ASP A 43 18.43 -2.85 0.63
CA ASP A 43 19.74 -2.97 -0.03
C ASP A 43 20.73 -3.72 0.87
N LYS A 44 20.97 -3.17 2.07
CA LYS A 44 21.70 -3.85 3.15
C LYS A 44 20.82 -3.92 4.38
N TYR A 45 20.77 -5.10 5.00
CA TYR A 45 20.03 -5.27 6.23
C TYR A 45 20.72 -4.51 7.37
N ASP A 46 20.17 -3.35 7.73
CA ASP A 46 20.46 -2.65 8.97
C ASP A 46 19.17 -2.60 9.81
N PHE A 47 19.19 -3.29 10.95
CA PHE A 47 18.03 -3.40 11.83
C PHE A 47 17.51 -2.03 12.30
N ARG A 48 18.41 -1.06 12.58
CA ARG A 48 17.99 0.27 13.08
C ARG A 48 17.25 1.05 12.00
N SER A 49 17.81 1.10 10.80
CA SER A 49 17.19 1.76 9.66
C SER A 49 15.89 1.06 9.23
N TYR A 50 15.88 -0.27 9.25
CA TYR A 50 14.68 -1.08 8.99
C TYR A 50 13.58 -0.78 10.00
N LEU A 51 13.88 -0.82 11.30
CA LEU A 51 12.91 -0.57 12.37
C LEU A 51 12.37 0.86 12.31
N ALA A 52 13.23 1.86 12.10
CA ALA A 52 12.79 3.25 11.93
C ALA A 52 11.83 3.40 10.75
N THR A 53 12.16 2.79 9.60
CA THR A 53 11.29 2.79 8.43
C THR A 53 9.96 2.09 8.72
N LYS A 54 10.00 0.91 9.36
CA LYS A 54 8.79 0.15 9.73
C LYS A 54 7.90 0.95 10.69
N LEU A 55 8.47 1.63 11.68
CA LEU A 55 7.74 2.51 12.60
C LEU A 55 7.11 3.72 11.89
N SER A 56 7.80 4.33 10.92
CA SER A 56 7.21 5.38 10.08
C SER A 56 6.00 4.86 9.28
N TRP A 57 6.07 3.63 8.75
CA TRP A 57 4.96 2.99 8.06
C TRP A 57 3.82 2.57 9.00
N VAL A 58 4.13 2.15 10.23
CA VAL A 58 3.14 1.90 11.29
C VAL A 58 2.39 3.18 11.60
N ALA A 59 3.10 4.30 11.81
CA ALA A 59 2.48 5.60 12.04
C ALA A 59 1.59 6.01 10.87
N PHE A 60 2.09 5.88 9.62
CA PHE A 60 1.28 6.10 8.42
C PHE A 60 0.00 5.27 8.41
N THR A 61 0.09 3.98 8.77
CA THR A 61 -1.06 3.07 8.80
C THR A 61 -2.09 3.45 9.85
N ILE A 62 -1.66 3.97 11.01
CA ILE A 62 -2.57 4.41 12.07
C ILE A 62 -3.36 5.64 11.62
N PHE A 63 -2.72 6.58 10.94
CA PHE A 63 -3.36 7.84 10.52
C PHE A 63 -4.08 7.76 9.18
N PHE A 64 -3.64 6.88 8.27
CA PHE A 64 -4.13 6.78 6.89
C PHE A 64 -4.36 5.33 6.43
N PRO A 65 -5.12 4.50 7.20
CA PRO A 65 -5.31 3.09 6.88
C PRO A 65 -6.05 2.84 5.56
N GLU A 66 -6.94 3.76 5.16
CA GLU A 66 -7.67 3.74 3.89
C GLU A 66 -6.78 4.07 2.69
N ILE A 67 -5.79 4.94 2.88
CA ILE A 67 -4.76 5.23 1.88
C ILE A 67 -3.83 4.03 1.72
N LEU A 68 -3.44 3.37 2.82
CA LEU A 68 -2.68 2.12 2.77
C LEU A 68 -3.44 1.03 2.00
N ALA A 69 -4.74 0.86 2.26
CA ALA A 69 -5.55 -0.13 1.56
C ALA A 69 -5.61 0.15 0.04
N SER A 70 -5.76 1.41 -0.34
CA SER A 70 -5.71 1.83 -1.76
C SER A 70 -4.32 1.64 -2.37
N PHE A 71 -3.25 1.89 -1.60
CA PHE A 71 -1.88 1.61 -2.00
C PHE A 71 -1.65 0.12 -2.26
N ALA A 72 -2.14 -0.75 -1.37
CA ALA A 72 -2.08 -2.19 -1.53
C ALA A 72 -2.85 -2.66 -2.77
N GLN A 73 -4.01 -2.05 -3.05
CA GLN A 73 -4.79 -2.33 -4.26
C GLN A 73 -3.98 -2.04 -5.53
N VAL A 74 -3.32 -0.88 -5.64
CA VAL A 74 -2.52 -0.52 -6.82
C VAL A 74 -1.41 -1.55 -7.06
N GLN A 75 -0.70 -1.96 -6.00
CA GLN A 75 0.34 -3.00 -6.12
C GLN A 75 -0.25 -4.36 -6.53
N TYR A 76 -1.42 -4.72 -6.01
CA TYR A 76 -2.13 -5.93 -6.40
C TYR A 76 -2.53 -5.93 -7.88
N LEU A 77 -2.98 -4.79 -8.40
CA LEU A 77 -3.33 -4.66 -9.82
C LEU A 77 -2.09 -4.76 -10.72
N SER A 78 -0.96 -4.17 -10.33
CA SER A 78 0.31 -4.31 -11.05
C SER A 78 0.72 -5.78 -11.14
N ALA A 79 0.69 -6.48 -10.00
CA ALA A 79 1.02 -7.89 -9.95
C ALA A 79 0.08 -8.75 -10.81
N ARG A 80 -1.23 -8.47 -10.79
CA ARG A 80 -2.21 -9.16 -11.67
C ARG A 80 -1.97 -8.92 -13.15
N TYR A 81 -1.62 -7.68 -13.52
CA TYR A 81 -1.30 -7.34 -14.89
C TYR A 81 -0.07 -8.11 -15.37
N SER A 82 0.98 -8.16 -14.56
CA SER A 82 2.19 -8.95 -14.84
C SER A 82 1.86 -10.44 -15.06
N VAL A 83 1.07 -11.06 -14.19
CA VAL A 83 0.63 -12.46 -14.37
C VAL A 83 -0.12 -12.68 -15.68
N SER A 84 -1.02 -11.76 -16.03
CA SER A 84 -1.73 -11.79 -17.32
C SER A 84 -0.77 -11.66 -18.51
N ALA A 85 0.24 -10.79 -18.41
CA ALA A 85 1.24 -10.58 -19.46
C ALA A 85 2.11 -11.82 -19.69
N PHE A 86 2.62 -12.46 -18.63
CA PHE A 86 3.40 -13.70 -18.74
C PHE A 86 2.55 -14.89 -19.21
N THR A 87 1.29 -14.97 -18.79
CA THR A 87 0.35 -16.00 -19.27
C THR A 87 0.16 -15.92 -20.79
N LYS A 88 0.11 -14.71 -21.36
CA LYS A 88 -0.01 -14.51 -22.82
C LYS A 88 1.24 -14.96 -23.58
N LEU A 89 2.41 -14.93 -22.95
CA LEU A 89 3.66 -15.47 -23.50
C LEU A 89 3.81 -16.99 -23.33
N GLY A 90 2.84 -17.65 -22.66
CA GLY A 90 2.88 -19.11 -22.40
C GLY A 90 3.52 -19.51 -21.08
N TYR A 91 3.93 -18.55 -20.23
CA TYR A 91 4.55 -18.82 -18.93
C TYR A 91 3.49 -18.87 -17.81
N HIS A 92 2.92 -20.05 -17.57
CA HIS A 92 1.88 -20.26 -16.56
C HIS A 92 2.40 -20.37 -15.11
N ASP A 93 3.69 -20.60 -14.93
CA ASP A 93 4.33 -20.70 -13.61
C ASP A 93 4.57 -19.33 -12.95
N TRP A 94 4.42 -18.23 -13.71
CA TRP A 94 4.53 -16.88 -13.16
C TRP A 94 3.30 -16.53 -12.32
N SER A 95 3.51 -16.43 -11.00
CA SER A 95 2.43 -16.30 -10.01
C SER A 95 2.35 -14.87 -9.47
N MET A 96 1.26 -14.56 -8.74
CA MET A 96 1.14 -13.30 -8.01
C MET A 96 2.31 -13.05 -7.06
N THR A 97 2.85 -14.11 -6.45
CA THR A 97 4.02 -14.02 -5.56
C THR A 97 5.28 -13.64 -6.33
N HIS A 98 5.49 -14.17 -7.54
CA HIS A 98 6.61 -13.79 -8.42
C HIS A 98 6.51 -12.32 -8.82
N ALA A 99 5.31 -11.87 -9.21
CA ALA A 99 5.07 -10.49 -9.60
C ALA A 99 5.26 -9.49 -8.44
N PHE A 100 4.71 -9.79 -7.25
CA PHE A 100 4.95 -8.96 -6.07
C PHE A 100 6.43 -8.94 -5.68
N PHE A 101 7.12 -10.09 -5.73
CA PHE A 101 8.53 -10.18 -5.41
C PHE A 101 9.37 -9.30 -6.35
N ALA A 102 9.07 -9.31 -7.65
CA ALA A 102 9.71 -8.42 -8.62
C ALA A 102 9.45 -6.93 -8.33
N ASP A 103 8.20 -6.54 -8.09
CA ASP A 103 7.84 -5.14 -7.81
C ASP A 103 8.40 -4.64 -6.47
N MET A 104 8.74 -5.56 -5.55
CA MET A 104 9.45 -5.27 -4.29
C MET A 104 10.97 -5.10 -4.45
N GLY A 105 11.53 -5.38 -5.62
CA GLY A 105 12.98 -5.34 -5.88
C GLY A 105 13.67 -6.66 -5.58
N GLY A 106 12.93 -7.77 -5.58
CA GLY A 106 13.45 -9.11 -5.34
C GLY A 106 14.35 -9.65 -6.46
N PHE A 107 14.28 -9.09 -7.66
CA PHE A 107 15.16 -9.46 -8.77
C PHE A 107 16.16 -8.35 -9.07
N MET A 108 17.42 -8.72 -9.25
CA MET A 108 18.53 -7.83 -9.59
C MET A 108 19.09 -8.24 -10.95
N LEU A 109 19.18 -7.33 -11.91
CA LEU A 109 19.90 -7.58 -13.16
C LEU A 109 21.38 -7.25 -12.95
N ASP A 110 22.27 -8.18 -13.30
CA ASP A 110 23.74 -8.04 -13.19
C ASP A 110 24.38 -8.14 -14.59
N PRO A 111 24.38 -7.03 -15.37
CA PRO A 111 24.97 -7.02 -16.69
C PRO A 111 26.51 -6.86 -16.63
N PRO A 112 27.28 -7.42 -17.59
CA PRO A 112 28.75 -7.37 -17.54
C PRO A 112 29.37 -5.97 -17.61
N ASP A 113 28.68 -5.02 -18.25
CA ASP A 113 29.16 -3.66 -18.57
C ASP A 113 28.60 -2.57 -17.65
N TYR A 114 27.77 -2.91 -16.66
CA TYR A 114 27.08 -1.93 -15.80
C TYR A 114 26.83 -2.45 -14.37
N PRO A 115 26.81 -1.60 -13.33
CA PRO A 115 26.54 -2.05 -11.97
C PRO A 115 25.17 -2.73 -11.81
N PRO A 116 25.01 -3.73 -10.92
CA PRO A 116 23.73 -4.38 -10.69
C PRO A 116 22.62 -3.43 -10.21
N PHE A 117 21.39 -3.64 -10.66
CA PHE A 117 20.23 -2.82 -10.26
C PHE A 117 18.93 -3.65 -10.20
N PRO A 118 17.94 -3.25 -9.39
CA PRO A 118 16.70 -3.98 -9.26
C PRO A 118 15.83 -3.83 -10.50
N VAL A 119 15.15 -4.91 -10.88
CA VAL A 119 14.21 -4.93 -12.00
C VAL A 119 12.80 -5.32 -11.55
N ASN A 120 11.80 -4.60 -12.05
CA ASN A 120 10.40 -4.83 -11.71
C ASN A 120 9.72 -5.81 -12.68
N ALA A 121 8.45 -6.15 -12.41
CA ALA A 121 7.76 -7.17 -13.18
C ALA A 121 7.54 -6.81 -14.67
N HIS A 122 7.40 -5.51 -15.00
CA HIS A 122 7.29 -5.03 -16.38
C HIS A 122 8.63 -5.16 -17.12
N GLN A 123 9.72 -4.81 -16.45
CA GLN A 123 11.08 -4.91 -16.99
C GLN A 123 11.45 -6.37 -17.24
N ILE A 124 11.17 -7.28 -16.31
CA ILE A 124 11.40 -8.72 -16.50
C ILE A 124 10.57 -9.24 -17.68
N HIS A 125 9.27 -8.86 -17.75
CA HIS A 125 8.40 -9.27 -18.86
C HIS A 125 8.98 -8.88 -20.22
N TYR A 126 9.41 -7.62 -20.37
CA TYR A 126 10.06 -7.13 -21.59
C TYR A 126 11.34 -7.89 -21.92
N LEU A 127 12.22 -8.10 -20.93
CA LEU A 127 13.50 -8.80 -21.14
C LEU A 127 13.29 -10.26 -21.58
N VAL A 128 12.30 -10.96 -21.00
CA VAL A 128 11.95 -12.34 -21.39
C VAL A 128 11.30 -12.38 -22.78
N GLU A 129 10.38 -11.45 -23.08
CA GLU A 129 9.70 -11.38 -24.38
C GLU A 129 10.68 -11.21 -25.54
N HIS A 130 11.75 -10.44 -25.33
CA HIS A 130 12.78 -10.17 -26.35
C HIS A 130 13.95 -11.17 -26.31
N GLY A 131 13.93 -12.15 -25.39
CA GLY A 131 14.98 -13.15 -25.26
C GLY A 131 16.31 -12.60 -24.74
N PHE A 132 16.29 -11.51 -23.98
CA PHE A 132 17.48 -10.94 -23.35
C PHE A 132 17.87 -11.66 -22.06
N ILE A 133 16.91 -12.30 -21.40
CA ILE A 133 17.11 -13.15 -20.23
C ILE A 133 16.26 -14.41 -20.36
N ASP A 134 16.71 -15.48 -19.72
CA ASP A 134 15.89 -16.66 -19.49
C ASP A 134 14.70 -16.38 -18.55
N PHE A 135 13.60 -17.11 -18.74
CA PHE A 135 12.47 -17.05 -17.82
C PHE A 135 12.93 -17.45 -16.40
N PRO A 136 12.74 -16.59 -15.38
CA PRO A 136 13.15 -16.88 -14.02
C PRO A 136 12.22 -17.95 -13.39
N SER A 137 12.56 -19.21 -13.62
CA SER A 137 11.86 -20.39 -13.09
C SER A 137 12.16 -20.62 -11.60
N ILE A 138 11.77 -19.66 -10.77
CA ILE A 138 11.95 -19.74 -9.32
C ILE A 138 10.79 -20.49 -8.72
N GLN A 139 11.08 -21.44 -7.82
CA GLN A 139 10.01 -22.06 -7.05
C GLN A 139 9.41 -21.06 -6.09
N ARG A 140 8.07 -20.98 -6.09
CA ARG A 140 7.30 -20.13 -5.18
C ARG A 140 7.69 -20.37 -3.72
N ASP A 141 7.95 -21.63 -3.37
CA ASP A 141 8.31 -22.03 -2.02
C ASP A 141 9.65 -21.41 -1.60
N THR A 142 10.64 -21.27 -2.50
CA THR A 142 11.91 -20.61 -2.20
C THR A 142 11.73 -19.13 -1.82
N ILE A 143 10.73 -18.45 -2.40
CA ILE A 143 10.38 -17.06 -2.06
C ILE A 143 9.56 -17.01 -0.76
N GLN A 144 8.78 -18.05 -0.47
CA GLN A 144 7.87 -18.11 0.68
C GLN A 144 8.43 -18.85 1.91
N ASP A 145 9.60 -19.48 1.85
CA ASP A 145 10.03 -20.49 2.83
C ASP A 145 10.23 -19.93 4.26
N ARG A 146 10.29 -18.60 4.42
CA ARG A 146 10.41 -17.94 5.74
C ARG A 146 9.06 -17.65 6.43
N ASN A 147 7.92 -17.93 5.78
CA ASN A 147 6.61 -17.33 6.11
C ASN A 147 5.74 -18.16 7.08
N LYS A 148 6.21 -19.29 7.63
CA LYS A 148 5.37 -20.16 8.50
C LYS A 148 5.01 -19.50 9.83
N ALA A 149 5.97 -18.85 10.49
CA ALA A 149 5.72 -18.12 11.73
C ALA A 149 4.79 -16.91 11.48
N ASP A 150 4.91 -16.30 10.31
CA ASP A 150 4.17 -15.11 9.92
C ASP A 150 2.71 -15.43 9.54
N ALA A 151 2.47 -16.56 8.88
CA ALA A 151 1.11 -17.05 8.63
C ALA A 151 0.34 -17.26 9.94
N PHE A 152 1.00 -17.78 10.97
CA PHE A 152 0.41 -17.95 12.30
C PHE A 152 0.08 -16.60 12.94
N VAL A 153 1.00 -15.62 12.90
CA VAL A 153 0.75 -14.26 13.41
C VAL A 153 -0.42 -13.60 12.68
N ARG A 154 -0.53 -13.75 11.35
CA ARG A 154 -1.64 -13.20 10.56
C ARG A 154 -2.98 -13.81 10.97
N ILE A 155 -3.04 -15.13 11.19
CA ILE A 155 -4.27 -15.80 11.63
C ILE A 155 -4.67 -15.29 13.01
N LEU A 156 -3.73 -15.22 13.95
CA LEU A 156 -3.99 -14.71 15.29
C LEU A 156 -4.46 -13.25 15.27
N THR A 157 -3.78 -12.39 14.51
CA THR A 157 -4.22 -11.00 14.32
C THR A 157 -5.63 -10.95 13.72
N SER A 158 -5.92 -11.74 12.69
CA SER A 158 -7.24 -11.78 12.06
C SER A 158 -8.35 -12.17 13.04
N ILE A 159 -8.08 -13.15 13.90
CA ILE A 159 -9.01 -13.57 14.95
C ILE A 159 -9.20 -12.43 15.96
N GLN A 160 -8.10 -11.81 16.44
CA GLN A 160 -8.15 -10.74 17.43
C GLN A 160 -8.93 -9.52 16.92
N ILE A 161 -8.67 -9.07 15.69
CA ILE A 161 -9.33 -7.88 15.12
C ILE A 161 -10.80 -8.17 14.82
N LEU A 162 -11.13 -9.38 14.36
CA LEU A 162 -12.51 -9.79 14.14
C LEU A 162 -13.27 -9.85 15.48
N TRP A 163 -12.65 -10.42 16.50
CA TRP A 163 -13.21 -10.46 17.85
C TRP A 163 -13.48 -9.06 18.39
N PHE A 164 -12.52 -8.15 18.29
CA PHE A 164 -12.67 -6.76 18.68
C PHE A 164 -13.85 -6.09 17.95
N ALA A 165 -13.92 -6.23 16.62
CA ALA A 165 -15.01 -5.67 15.83
C ALA A 165 -16.38 -6.23 16.26
N LEU A 166 -16.49 -7.55 16.47
CA LEU A 166 -17.72 -8.19 16.94
C LEU A 166 -18.13 -7.71 18.34
N GLN A 167 -17.18 -7.47 19.25
CA GLN A 167 -17.46 -6.88 20.56
C GLN A 167 -18.04 -5.48 20.43
N CYS A 168 -17.45 -4.61 19.60
CA CYS A 168 -17.97 -3.26 19.37
C CYS A 168 -19.37 -3.29 18.73
N ILE A 169 -19.59 -4.15 17.73
CA ILE A 169 -20.90 -4.32 17.06
C ILE A 169 -21.96 -4.84 18.05
N GLY A 170 -21.64 -5.88 18.82
CA GLY A 170 -22.56 -6.45 19.81
C GLY A 170 -22.99 -5.42 20.85
N ARG A 171 -22.06 -4.55 21.29
CA ARG A 171 -22.37 -3.44 22.19
C ARG A 171 -23.29 -2.40 21.56
N ALA A 172 -23.02 -2.01 20.32
CA ALA A 172 -23.87 -1.08 19.60
C ALA A 172 -25.32 -1.61 19.46
N ILE A 173 -25.47 -2.91 19.15
CA ILE A 173 -26.78 -3.58 19.07
C ILE A 173 -27.49 -3.61 20.43
N GLN A 174 -26.75 -3.80 21.51
CA GLN A 174 -27.28 -3.78 22.88
C GLN A 174 -27.52 -2.36 23.42
N HIS A 175 -27.36 -1.33 22.59
CA HIS A 175 -27.43 0.08 22.98
C HIS A 175 -26.49 0.43 24.15
N LEU A 176 -25.34 -0.24 24.23
CA LEU A 176 -24.27 0.06 25.17
C LEU A 176 -23.29 1.06 24.56
N ASN A 177 -22.69 1.88 25.42
CA ASN A 177 -21.71 2.87 24.98
C ASN A 177 -20.50 2.21 24.30
N VAL A 178 -20.17 2.69 23.10
CA VAL A 178 -18.91 2.44 22.40
C VAL A 178 -18.09 3.72 22.52
N SER A 179 -16.84 3.61 22.96
CA SER A 179 -15.98 4.79 23.09
C SER A 179 -15.52 5.29 21.71
N MET A 180 -15.13 6.57 21.64
CA MET A 180 -14.56 7.15 20.41
C MET A 180 -13.31 6.39 19.96
N LEU A 181 -12.42 6.03 20.91
CA LEU A 181 -11.23 5.23 20.60
C LEU A 181 -11.58 3.87 19.99
N GLU A 182 -12.61 3.18 20.51
CA GLU A 182 -13.07 1.93 19.92
C GLU A 182 -13.59 2.11 18.48
N LEU A 183 -14.30 3.20 18.22
CA LEU A 183 -14.79 3.52 16.87
C LEU A 183 -13.62 3.73 15.88
N ASP A 184 -12.60 4.48 16.29
CA ASP A 184 -11.39 4.72 15.49
C ASP A 184 -10.65 3.39 15.20
N VAL A 185 -10.57 2.50 16.20
CA VAL A 185 -9.98 1.15 16.01
C VAL A 185 -10.82 0.33 15.02
N VAL A 186 -12.15 0.37 15.09
CA VAL A 186 -13.01 -0.33 14.12
C VAL A 186 -12.75 0.21 12.70
N ALA A 187 -12.58 1.52 12.52
CA ALA A 187 -12.24 2.10 11.22
C ALA A 187 -10.91 1.54 10.67
N ILE A 188 -9.86 1.45 11.51
CA ILE A 188 -8.58 0.84 11.15
C ILE A 188 -8.76 -0.65 10.79
N VAL A 189 -9.55 -1.40 11.58
CA VAL A 189 -9.82 -2.82 11.34
C VAL A 189 -10.52 -3.04 9.98
N LEU A 190 -11.51 -2.20 9.64
CA LEU A 190 -12.22 -2.27 8.37
C LEU A 190 -11.30 -2.03 7.16
N CYS A 191 -10.30 -1.16 7.29
CA CYS A 191 -9.27 -0.95 6.26
C CYS A 191 -8.18 -2.04 6.25
N THR A 192 -7.98 -2.75 7.36
CA THR A 192 -6.99 -3.83 7.46
C THR A 192 -7.40 -5.04 6.61
N PHE A 193 -8.69 -5.40 6.59
CA PHE A 193 -9.20 -6.52 5.79
C PHE A 193 -8.90 -6.41 4.27
N PRO A 194 -9.26 -5.32 3.56
CA PRO A 194 -8.93 -5.18 2.15
C PRO A 194 -7.41 -5.14 1.93
N THR A 195 -6.64 -4.54 2.85
CA THR A 195 -5.17 -4.52 2.75
C THR A 195 -4.59 -5.94 2.81
N PHE A 196 -5.04 -6.77 3.76
CA PHE A 196 -4.65 -8.19 3.82
C PHE A 196 -5.08 -8.98 2.59
N TYR A 197 -6.23 -8.67 2.00
CA TYR A 197 -6.67 -9.31 0.77
C TYR A 197 -5.75 -8.96 -0.41
N PHE A 198 -5.46 -7.67 -0.62
CA PHE A 198 -4.62 -7.22 -1.73
C PHE A 198 -3.17 -7.68 -1.58
N TRP A 199 -2.64 -7.71 -0.36
CA TRP A 199 -1.28 -8.20 -0.08
C TRP A 199 -1.20 -9.66 0.34
N PHE A 200 -2.25 -10.45 0.13
CA PHE A 200 -2.26 -11.86 0.55
C PHE A 200 -1.09 -12.67 -0.04
N HIS A 201 -0.72 -12.36 -1.28
CA HIS A 201 0.33 -13.03 -2.04
C HIS A 201 1.70 -12.35 -1.95
N LYS A 202 1.78 -11.18 -1.29
CA LYS A 202 2.99 -10.38 -1.16
C LYS A 202 3.92 -11.04 -0.12
N PRO A 203 5.18 -11.33 -0.46
CA PRO A 203 6.15 -11.85 0.50
C PRO A 203 6.39 -10.88 1.67
N LEU A 204 6.54 -11.40 2.89
CA LEU A 204 6.84 -10.61 4.08
C LEU A 204 8.34 -10.69 4.41
N ASP A 205 8.92 -9.56 4.81
CA ASP A 205 10.28 -9.46 5.37
C ASP A 205 11.36 -10.21 4.55
N VAL A 206 11.29 -10.07 3.23
CA VAL A 206 12.31 -10.65 2.33
C VAL A 206 13.58 -9.82 2.36
N ASP A 207 14.70 -10.49 2.62
CA ASP A 207 16.04 -9.91 2.73
C ASP A 207 17.01 -10.42 1.65
N THR A 208 16.58 -11.37 0.81
CA THR A 208 17.38 -11.94 -0.28
C THR A 208 16.83 -11.54 -1.64
N THR A 209 17.74 -11.24 -2.56
CA THR A 209 17.42 -11.01 -3.98
C THR A 209 17.86 -12.18 -4.84
N VAL A 210 17.31 -12.25 -6.04
CA VAL A 210 17.68 -13.23 -7.07
C VAL A 210 18.33 -12.49 -8.22
N THR A 211 19.56 -12.87 -8.55
CA THR A 211 20.30 -12.28 -9.65
C THR A 211 19.87 -12.88 -10.97
N LEU A 212 19.61 -12.01 -11.94
CA LEU A 212 19.33 -12.32 -13.33
C LEU A 212 20.54 -11.92 -14.17
N TYR A 213 20.87 -12.74 -15.16
CA TYR A 213 21.98 -12.51 -16.07
C TYR A 213 21.44 -12.36 -17.49
N LEU A 214 22.12 -11.53 -18.28
CA LEU A 214 21.84 -11.40 -19.71
C LEU A 214 22.27 -12.67 -20.45
N GLU A 215 21.52 -13.05 -21.48
CA GLU A 215 21.75 -14.28 -22.24
C GLU A 215 23.04 -14.18 -23.08
N GLY A 216 23.87 -15.23 -23.03
CA GLY A 216 25.08 -15.34 -23.83
C GLY A 216 26.12 -14.23 -23.56
N SER A 217 26.45 -13.46 -24.59
CA SER A 217 27.43 -12.37 -24.54
C SER A 217 26.78 -10.98 -24.62
N LEU A 218 25.48 -10.89 -24.35
CA LEU A 218 24.76 -9.62 -24.38
C LEU A 218 25.23 -8.70 -23.25
N GLU A 219 25.37 -7.43 -23.58
CA GLU A 219 25.65 -6.36 -22.64
C GLU A 219 24.44 -5.44 -22.51
N LEU A 220 24.38 -4.64 -21.43
CA LEU A 220 23.28 -3.71 -21.22
C LEU A 220 23.17 -2.72 -22.38
N ARG A 221 24.31 -2.27 -22.92
CA ARG A 221 24.32 -1.39 -24.11
C ARG A 221 23.58 -2.01 -25.31
N ASP A 222 23.64 -3.33 -25.48
CA ASP A 222 22.97 -4.01 -26.59
C ASP A 222 21.46 -3.96 -26.41
N VAL A 223 20.99 -4.21 -25.19
CA VAL A 223 19.56 -4.07 -24.81
C VAL A 223 19.07 -2.64 -25.08
N LEU A 224 19.86 -1.63 -24.69
CA LEU A 224 19.50 -0.22 -24.90
C LEU A 224 19.50 0.18 -26.38
N VAL A 225 20.41 -0.36 -27.19
CA VAL A 225 20.44 -0.12 -28.64
C VAL A 225 19.25 -0.79 -29.33
N LEU A 226 18.92 -2.02 -28.94
CA LEU A 226 17.81 -2.79 -29.50
C LEU A 226 16.43 -2.25 -29.09
N ALA A 227 16.33 -1.53 -27.97
CA ALA A 227 15.12 -0.81 -27.56
C ALA A 227 14.78 0.40 -28.45
N GLU A 228 15.60 0.67 -29.47
CA GLU A 228 15.46 1.77 -30.45
C GLU A 228 15.22 3.15 -29.80
N GLY A 229 14.66 4.12 -30.52
CA GLY A 229 14.59 5.55 -30.13
C GLY A 229 13.90 5.86 -28.79
N VAL A 230 13.30 4.88 -28.11
CA VAL A 230 12.63 5.00 -26.81
C VAL A 230 13.64 5.07 -25.65
N ALA A 231 14.77 4.35 -25.75
CA ALA A 231 15.85 4.37 -24.75
C ALA A 231 16.74 5.64 -24.81
N LYS A 232 16.47 6.57 -25.74
CA LYS A 232 17.24 7.83 -25.87
C LYS A 232 16.99 8.83 -24.74
N ARG A 233 15.94 8.64 -23.94
CA ARG A 233 15.64 9.53 -22.80
C ARG A 233 16.63 9.24 -21.67
N PRO A 234 17.17 10.25 -20.97
CA PRO A 234 17.94 10.01 -19.77
C PRO A 234 17.05 9.26 -18.76
N PHE A 235 17.57 8.19 -18.18
CA PHE A 235 16.88 7.46 -17.13
C PHE A 235 17.02 8.19 -15.79
N GLU A 236 16.06 7.98 -14.87
CA GLU A 236 16.03 8.66 -13.57
C GLU A 236 16.58 7.77 -12.45
N LEU A 237 16.22 6.48 -12.48
CA LEU A 237 16.49 5.49 -11.42
C LEU A 237 17.27 4.29 -11.95
N THR A 238 16.83 3.72 -13.08
CA THR A 238 17.44 2.53 -13.69
C THR A 238 17.53 2.67 -15.21
N PRO A 239 18.56 2.08 -15.86
CA PRO A 239 18.67 2.11 -17.33
C PRO A 239 17.44 1.57 -18.07
N LEU A 240 16.60 0.76 -17.41
CA LEU A 240 15.38 0.16 -17.94
C LEU A 240 14.11 0.96 -17.64
N ASP A 241 14.21 2.21 -17.17
CA ASP A 241 13.05 3.04 -16.81
C ASP A 241 12.11 3.30 -18.00
N PHE A 242 12.64 3.28 -19.23
CA PHE A 242 11.85 3.48 -20.45
C PHE A 242 10.81 2.39 -20.70
N ILE A 243 10.95 1.21 -20.07
CA ILE A 243 10.00 0.09 -20.18
C ILE A 243 8.76 0.35 -19.34
N ASN A 244 8.89 1.13 -18.25
CA ASN A 244 7.79 1.35 -17.35
C ASN A 244 6.68 2.13 -18.05
N PRO A 245 5.40 1.74 -17.86
CA PRO A 245 4.30 2.51 -18.39
C PRO A 245 4.38 3.95 -17.86
N PRO A 246 4.03 4.96 -18.68
CA PRO A 246 4.06 6.34 -18.25
C PRO A 246 3.20 6.52 -16.99
N PRO A 247 3.51 7.48 -16.11
CA PRO A 247 2.68 7.76 -14.95
C PRO A 247 1.22 7.92 -15.37
N ASP A 248 0.30 7.22 -14.71
CA ASP A 248 -1.12 7.42 -14.98
C ASP A 248 -1.49 8.81 -14.47
N PRO A 249 -1.86 9.77 -15.36
CA PRO A 249 -2.23 11.12 -14.93
C PRO A 249 -3.45 11.13 -13.99
N TYR A 250 -4.13 9.98 -13.86
CA TYR A 250 -5.34 9.80 -13.07
C TYR A 250 -5.09 9.12 -11.70
N GLN A 251 -3.84 8.77 -11.39
CA GLN A 251 -3.47 8.13 -10.13
C GLN A 251 -3.37 9.14 -8.98
N ILE A 252 -4.48 9.33 -8.26
CA ILE A 252 -4.61 10.29 -7.14
C ILE A 252 -3.64 10.01 -5.98
N LEU A 253 -3.21 8.77 -5.85
CA LEU A 253 -2.33 8.33 -4.78
C LEU A 253 -0.92 8.93 -4.92
N ASP A 254 -0.49 9.30 -6.13
CA ASP A 254 0.86 9.82 -6.40
C ASP A 254 1.21 11.10 -5.64
N PRO A 255 0.43 12.19 -5.78
CA PRO A 255 0.69 13.42 -5.02
C PRO A 255 0.52 13.22 -3.51
N ILE A 256 -0.42 12.38 -3.08
CA ILE A 256 -0.65 12.07 -1.66
C ILE A 256 0.57 11.39 -1.05
N MET A 257 1.05 10.33 -1.71
CA MET A 257 2.22 9.59 -1.24
C MET A 257 3.49 10.43 -1.32
N TRP A 258 3.63 11.30 -2.33
CA TRP A 258 4.76 12.23 -2.39
C TRP A 258 4.79 13.15 -1.16
N GLY A 259 3.66 13.76 -0.79
CA GLY A 259 3.58 14.63 0.39
C GLY A 259 3.84 13.87 1.70
N LEU A 260 3.27 12.68 1.85
CA LEU A 260 3.42 11.84 3.04
C LEU A 260 4.83 11.24 3.17
N GLU A 261 5.49 10.94 2.06
CA GLU A 261 6.89 10.50 2.03
C GLU A 261 7.81 11.55 2.65
N HIS A 262 7.60 12.84 2.34
CA HIS A 262 8.37 13.94 2.92
C HIS A 262 8.03 14.18 4.40
N LEU A 263 6.74 14.08 4.76
CA LEU A 263 6.28 14.33 6.13
C LEU A 263 6.72 13.24 7.11
N LEU A 264 6.56 11.97 6.74
CA LEU A 264 6.76 10.81 7.63
C LEU A 264 8.08 10.07 7.37
N ARG A 265 8.89 10.54 6.42
CA ARG A 265 10.16 9.90 6.00
C ARG A 265 9.95 8.43 5.63
N LEU A 266 8.94 8.13 4.80
CA LEU A 266 8.51 6.76 4.45
C LEU A 266 9.53 5.97 3.60
N GLY A 267 10.65 6.58 3.25
CA GLY A 267 11.80 5.97 2.60
C GLY A 267 12.39 6.91 1.56
N THR A 268 13.69 7.16 1.64
CA THR A 268 14.43 7.90 0.60
C THR A 268 15.00 6.93 -0.43
N ASN A 269 15.14 7.39 -1.68
CA ASN A 269 15.92 6.68 -2.69
C ASN A 269 17.37 6.45 -2.20
N SER A 270 18.04 5.45 -2.78
CA SER A 270 19.50 5.34 -2.67
C SER A 270 20.12 6.67 -3.12
N ALA A 271 21.18 7.11 -2.46
CA ALA A 271 21.84 8.39 -2.74
C ALA A 271 22.60 8.40 -4.09
N HIS A 272 22.58 7.30 -4.83
CA HIS A 272 23.28 7.10 -6.10
C HIS A 272 22.36 6.46 -7.15
N VAL A 273 22.74 6.62 -8.41
CA VAL A 273 22.11 6.01 -9.59
C VAL A 273 23.15 5.07 -10.25
N PRO A 274 22.80 3.83 -10.66
CA PRO A 274 21.47 3.23 -10.55
C PRO A 274 21.07 3.00 -9.09
N ILE A 275 19.78 2.98 -8.81
CA ILE A 275 19.28 2.62 -7.48
C ILE A 275 19.64 1.17 -7.15
N THR A 276 19.85 0.86 -5.87
CA THR A 276 20.11 -0.51 -5.39
C THR A 276 18.86 -1.22 -4.88
N ARG A 277 17.78 -0.47 -4.62
CA ARG A 277 16.50 -1.00 -4.16
C ARG A 277 15.34 -0.09 -4.56
N PHE A 278 14.14 -0.65 -4.67
CA PHE A 278 12.92 0.15 -4.77
C PHE A 278 12.52 0.68 -3.39
N LYS A 279 12.10 1.96 -3.33
CA LYS A 279 11.56 2.56 -2.10
C LYS A 279 10.24 1.88 -1.71
N ASN A 280 9.89 1.89 -0.43
CA ASN A 280 8.62 1.29 0.03
C ASN A 280 7.38 1.99 -0.54
N THR A 281 7.50 3.25 -0.96
CA THR A 281 6.44 4.01 -1.63
C THR A 281 6.38 3.75 -3.14
N SER A 282 7.30 2.93 -3.69
CA SER A 282 7.30 2.55 -5.10
C SER A 282 6.00 1.82 -5.44
N ARG A 283 5.38 2.30 -6.51
CA ARG A 283 4.22 1.69 -7.14
C ARG A 283 4.55 1.53 -8.60
N MET A 284 4.51 0.29 -9.06
CA MET A 284 4.53 0.03 -10.48
C MET A 284 3.13 0.34 -11.00
N ASN A 285 3.04 1.19 -12.02
CA ASN A 285 1.77 1.58 -12.58
C ASN A 285 1.15 0.34 -13.27
N PRO A 286 -0.06 -0.10 -12.87
CA PRO A 286 -0.74 -1.24 -13.49
C PRO A 286 -1.21 -0.97 -14.94
N GLY A 287 -0.97 0.23 -15.46
CA GLY A 287 -1.49 0.70 -16.73
C GLY A 287 -2.86 1.36 -16.56
N LYS A 288 -3.82 1.05 -17.44
CA LYS A 288 -5.16 1.67 -17.39
C LYS A 288 -5.98 1.08 -16.26
N VAL A 289 -6.22 1.87 -15.21
CA VAL A 289 -7.15 1.52 -14.13
C VAL A 289 -8.60 1.52 -14.64
N THR A 290 -9.34 0.47 -14.32
CA THR A 290 -10.76 0.33 -14.69
C THR A 290 -11.67 1.10 -13.75
N VAL A 291 -12.89 1.44 -14.20
CA VAL A 291 -13.90 2.10 -13.36
C VAL A 291 -14.23 1.28 -12.12
N SER A 292 -14.24 -0.05 -12.23
CA SER A 292 -14.48 -0.95 -11.09
C SER A 292 -13.37 -0.87 -10.04
N GLU A 293 -12.11 -0.80 -10.44
CA GLU A 293 -10.98 -0.71 -9.52
C GLU A 293 -10.98 0.63 -8.78
N TRP A 294 -11.29 1.70 -9.50
CA TRP A 294 -11.48 3.02 -8.89
C TRP A 294 -12.65 3.04 -7.89
N ALA A 295 -13.79 2.44 -8.26
CA ALA A 295 -14.96 2.37 -7.40
C ALA A 295 -14.67 1.61 -6.10
N ILE A 296 -13.83 0.57 -6.14
CA ILE A 296 -13.37 -0.15 -4.94
C ILE A 296 -12.55 0.76 -4.03
N SER A 297 -11.54 1.47 -4.56
CA SER A 297 -10.72 2.41 -3.76
C SER A 297 -11.59 3.49 -3.11
N THR A 298 -12.50 4.09 -3.88
CA THR A 298 -13.43 5.10 -3.37
C THR A 298 -14.39 4.52 -2.34
N GLY A 299 -14.86 3.29 -2.53
CA GLY A 299 -15.70 2.58 -1.56
C GLY A 299 -14.98 2.35 -0.23
N ILE A 300 -13.69 2.00 -0.25
CA ILE A 300 -12.87 1.85 0.97
C ILE A 300 -12.75 3.20 1.70
N SER A 301 -12.38 4.26 0.99
CA SER A 301 -12.27 5.60 1.58
C SER A 301 -13.61 6.11 2.14
N LEU A 302 -14.71 5.95 1.39
CA LEU A 302 -16.04 6.34 1.86
C LEU A 302 -16.48 5.55 3.09
N THR A 303 -16.17 4.24 3.15
CA THR A 303 -16.47 3.43 4.33
C THR A 303 -15.72 3.95 5.55
N PHE A 304 -14.43 4.28 5.39
CA PHE A 304 -13.62 4.89 6.45
C PHE A 304 -14.18 6.25 6.89
N ILE A 305 -14.64 7.10 5.97
CA ILE A 305 -15.23 8.40 6.34
C ILE A 305 -16.58 8.19 7.05
N CYS A 306 -17.47 7.37 6.49
CA CYS A 306 -18.82 7.17 6.99
C CYS A 306 -18.87 6.55 8.40
N ILE A 307 -17.93 5.68 8.77
CA ILE A 307 -17.91 5.12 10.12
C ILE A 307 -17.69 6.20 11.20
N HIS A 308 -16.89 7.23 10.92
CA HIS A 308 -16.67 8.34 11.86
C HIS A 308 -17.91 9.24 12.02
N PHE A 309 -18.86 9.19 11.08
CA PHE A 309 -20.15 9.88 11.25
C PHE A 309 -20.96 9.32 12.43
N ILE A 310 -20.75 8.05 12.80
CA ILE A 310 -21.42 7.44 13.96
C ILE A 310 -21.13 8.22 15.25
N ALA A 311 -19.94 8.82 15.37
CA ALA A 311 -19.56 9.63 16.54
C ALA A 311 -20.37 10.93 16.66
N TRP A 312 -21.15 11.33 15.64
CA TRP A 312 -21.93 12.57 15.66
C TRP A 312 -22.94 12.63 16.80
N ASP A 313 -23.53 11.46 17.11
CA ASP A 313 -24.55 11.26 18.13
C ASP A 313 -23.97 10.78 19.48
N PHE A 314 -22.64 10.72 19.61
CA PHE A 314 -22.01 10.32 20.87
C PHE A 314 -22.21 11.39 21.94
N ASN A 315 -22.39 10.94 23.19
CA ASN A 315 -22.43 11.80 24.35
C ASN A 315 -21.00 12.06 24.84
N PHE A 316 -20.56 13.31 24.77
CA PHE A 316 -19.23 13.72 25.21
C PHE A 316 -19.27 14.37 26.60
N PRO A 317 -18.25 14.13 27.45
CA PRO A 317 -18.09 14.78 28.75
C PRO A 317 -18.06 16.30 28.70
N SER A 318 -17.44 16.86 27.66
CA SER A 318 -17.28 18.30 27.48
C SER A 318 -17.74 18.76 26.09
N PRO A 319 -18.25 20.00 25.96
CA PRO A 319 -18.55 20.58 24.65
C PRO A 319 -17.32 20.62 23.74
N LEU A 320 -16.13 20.83 24.32
CA LEU A 320 -14.86 20.88 23.59
C LEU A 320 -14.55 19.56 22.88
N GLU A 321 -14.67 18.43 23.58
CA GLU A 321 -14.43 17.09 22.98
C GLU A 321 -15.41 16.79 21.85
N ARG A 322 -16.69 17.13 22.04
CA ARG A 322 -17.72 16.99 21.00
C ARG A 322 -17.39 17.81 19.77
N ASP A 323 -17.04 19.08 19.97
CA ASP A 323 -16.78 20.01 18.88
C ASP A 323 -15.50 19.59 18.13
N PHE A 324 -14.45 19.13 18.83
CA PHE A 324 -13.27 18.54 18.20
C PHE A 324 -13.60 17.31 17.36
N SER A 325 -14.37 16.36 17.89
CA SER A 325 -14.77 15.15 17.15
C SER A 325 -15.55 15.51 15.89
N ARG A 326 -16.51 16.42 15.99
CA ARG A 326 -17.31 16.89 14.84
C ARG A 326 -16.46 17.64 13.82
N SER A 327 -15.56 18.51 14.26
CA SER A 327 -14.63 19.20 13.37
C SER A 327 -13.69 18.22 12.67
N ALA A 328 -13.17 17.21 13.36
CA ALA A 328 -12.33 16.17 12.76
C ALA A 328 -13.08 15.40 11.67
N PHE A 329 -14.33 15.00 11.93
CA PHE A 329 -15.18 14.36 10.92
C PHE A 329 -15.44 15.28 9.71
N VAL A 330 -15.79 16.54 9.94
CA VAL A 330 -16.05 17.50 8.85
C VAL A 330 -14.78 17.76 8.03
N LEU A 331 -13.61 17.84 8.67
CA LEU A 331 -12.33 17.95 7.99
C LEU A 331 -12.02 16.71 7.15
N LEU A 332 -12.28 15.52 7.68
CA LEU A 332 -12.09 14.25 6.97
C LEU A 332 -13.04 14.12 5.77
N LEU A 333 -14.30 14.51 5.93
CA LEU A 333 -15.28 14.53 4.84
C LEU A 333 -14.91 15.58 3.78
N GLY A 334 -14.50 16.78 4.24
CA GLY A 334 -14.08 17.88 3.39
C GLY A 334 -12.82 17.56 2.59
N SER A 335 -11.84 16.89 3.19
CA SER A 335 -10.66 16.40 2.48
C SER A 335 -11.07 15.36 1.42
N GLY A 336 -11.86 14.34 1.79
CA GLY A 336 -12.35 13.34 0.84
C GLY A 336 -13.10 13.97 -0.35
N PHE A 337 -13.99 14.94 -0.09
CA PHE A 337 -14.74 15.64 -1.13
C PHE A 337 -13.86 16.53 -2.01
N THR A 338 -12.96 17.33 -1.41
CA THR A 338 -12.06 18.21 -2.18
C THR A 338 -11.11 17.41 -3.06
N PHE A 339 -10.53 16.32 -2.54
CA PHE A 339 -9.71 15.40 -3.33
C PHE A 339 -10.52 14.74 -4.46
N GLY A 340 -11.73 14.25 -4.17
CA GLY A 340 -12.61 13.66 -5.20
C GLY A 340 -13.03 14.63 -6.30
N ASN A 341 -13.28 15.91 -5.97
CA ASN A 341 -13.67 16.93 -6.94
C ASN A 341 -12.49 17.48 -7.73
N LEU A 342 -11.34 17.73 -7.08
CA LEU A 342 -10.10 18.09 -7.77
C LEU A 342 -9.76 17.01 -8.80
N TRP A 343 -9.90 15.74 -8.42
CA TRP A 343 -9.76 14.60 -9.32
C TRP A 343 -10.79 14.63 -10.46
N PHE A 344 -12.08 14.80 -10.20
CA PHE A 344 -13.08 14.89 -11.28
C PHE A 344 -12.76 16.03 -12.27
N LEU A 345 -12.35 17.19 -11.77
CA LEU A 345 -12.00 18.36 -12.59
C LEU A 345 -10.73 18.13 -13.41
N THR A 346 -9.67 17.57 -12.80
CA THR A 346 -8.41 17.28 -13.51
C THR A 346 -8.55 16.17 -14.54
N ILE A 347 -9.51 15.25 -14.36
CA ILE A 347 -9.66 14.05 -15.19
C ILE A 347 -10.66 14.20 -16.30
N TRP A 348 -11.84 14.72 -15.99
CA TRP A 348 -12.93 14.78 -16.94
C TRP A 348 -13.03 16.14 -17.61
N GLN A 349 -12.73 17.22 -16.90
CA GLN A 349 -12.86 18.55 -17.47
C GLN A 349 -11.56 19.04 -18.11
N LEU A 350 -10.41 18.86 -17.47
CA LEU A 350 -9.14 19.38 -17.97
C LEU A 350 -8.75 18.81 -19.34
N PRO A 351 -8.73 17.48 -19.59
CA PRO A 351 -8.32 16.94 -20.89
C PRO A 351 -9.33 17.24 -21.99
N ASN A 352 -10.61 17.36 -21.64
CA ASN A 352 -11.67 17.80 -22.57
C ASN A 352 -11.56 19.30 -22.88
N LEU A 353 -11.18 20.11 -21.89
CA LEU A 353 -10.93 21.54 -22.04
C LEU A 353 -9.66 21.78 -22.85
N CYS A 354 -8.56 21.09 -22.56
CA CYS A 354 -7.32 21.13 -23.34
C CYS A 354 -7.57 20.72 -24.80
N ARG A 355 -8.34 19.65 -25.05
CA ARG A 355 -8.77 19.28 -26.41
C ARG A 355 -9.62 20.36 -27.08
N ARG A 356 -10.55 20.99 -26.37
CA ARG A 356 -11.36 22.12 -26.89
C ARG A 356 -10.53 23.38 -27.15
N LEU A 357 -9.46 23.60 -26.39
CA LEU A 357 -8.56 24.75 -26.51
C LEU A 357 -7.38 24.50 -27.46
N GLY A 358 -7.31 23.33 -28.11
CA GLY A 358 -6.22 23.00 -29.04
C GLY A 358 -4.86 22.77 -28.36
N VAL A 359 -4.84 22.57 -27.04
CA VAL A 359 -3.62 22.26 -26.29
C VAL A 359 -3.40 20.75 -26.34
N THR A 360 -2.49 20.31 -27.20
CA THR A 360 -2.02 18.92 -27.22
C THR A 360 -1.05 18.70 -26.06
N ALA A 361 -1.36 17.74 -25.18
CA ALA A 361 -0.41 17.28 -24.18
C ALA A 361 0.77 16.62 -24.93
N SER A 362 1.95 17.24 -24.85
CA SER A 362 3.21 16.73 -25.38
C SER A 362 3.81 15.67 -24.47
#